data_AF-A0A7V9G696-F1
#
_entry.id   AF-A0A7V9G696-F1
#
_cell.length_a   1.000
_cell.length_b   1.000
_cell.length_c   1.000
_cell.angle_alpha   90.00
_cell.angle_beta   90.00
_cell.angle_gamma   90.00
#
_symmetry.space_group_name_H-M   'P 1'
#
loop_
_entity.id
_entity.type
_entity.pdbx_description
1 polymer ?
#
loop_
_entity_poly.entity_id
_entity_poly.type
_entity_poly.pdbx_seq_one_letter_code
_entity_poly.pdbx_strand_id
1 'polypeptide(L)'
;MNRPLPSASEEGAHLLGLHHGNAAEAMKVLSAQFAVIQSRTQLLLTLATLTLTITGFSGPRIAHSGAFARYALSGGLGLVLVGVVALLWGSLRIRWLTQYIDADPAQALTAMIAQRNHRTAWFGVQLVLLVSGLAAYVAAVIAYLLQGDASGSLPG
;
A
#
# COMPACT_ATOMS: atom_id res chain seq x y z
N MET A 1 -4.36 3.70 -29.24
CA MET A 1 -5.51 4.60 -28.97
C MET A 1 -5.36 5.16 -27.55
N ASN A 2 -4.52 6.18 -27.36
CA ASN A 2 -4.30 6.84 -26.07
C ASN A 2 -5.41 7.89 -25.90
N ARG A 3 -6.55 7.51 -25.31
CA ARG A 3 -7.45 8.53 -24.77
C ARG A 3 -6.77 9.12 -23.52
N PRO A 4 -6.68 10.45 -23.38
CA PRO A 4 -6.27 11.05 -22.13
C PRO A 4 -7.17 10.53 -21.01
N LEU A 5 -6.59 10.30 -19.83
CA LEU A 5 -7.37 9.83 -18.67
C LEU A 5 -8.51 10.82 -18.44
N PRO A 6 -9.78 10.38 -18.42
CA PRO A 6 -10.91 11.28 -18.24
C PRO A 6 -10.77 11.99 -16.89
N SER A 7 -11.11 13.28 -16.87
CA SER A 7 -11.20 14.04 -15.62
C SER A 7 -12.26 13.43 -14.70
N ALA A 8 -12.16 13.66 -13.39
CA ALA A 8 -13.12 13.11 -12.42
C ALA A 8 -14.58 13.51 -12.75
N SER A 9 -14.77 14.69 -13.33
CA SER A 9 -16.09 15.18 -13.75
C SER A 9 -16.61 14.45 -14.99
N GLU A 10 -15.75 14.19 -15.98
CA GLU A 10 -16.13 13.44 -17.19
C GLU A 10 -16.43 11.97 -16.86
N GLU A 11 -15.62 11.37 -15.99
CA GLU A 11 -15.85 10.00 -15.51
C GLU A 11 -17.15 9.92 -14.70
N GLY A 12 -17.43 10.91 -13.84
CA GLY A 12 -18.68 10.98 -13.07
C GLY A 12 -19.91 11.12 -13.96
N ALA A 13 -19.86 12.00 -14.96
CA ALA A 13 -20.93 12.17 -15.94
C ALA A 13 -21.14 10.91 -16.79
N HIS A 14 -20.05 10.24 -17.18
CA HIS A 14 -20.11 8.98 -17.93
C HIS A 14 -20.73 7.85 -17.10
N LEU A 15 -20.30 7.67 -15.85
CA LEU A 15 -20.87 6.70 -14.91
C LEU A 15 -22.37 6.95 -14.68
N LEU A 16 -22.76 8.21 -14.48
CA LEU A 16 -24.16 8.57 -14.30
C LEU A 16 -24.98 8.27 -15.57
N GLY A 17 -24.43 8.56 -16.75
CA GLY A 17 -25.05 8.23 -18.04
C GLY A 17 -25.21 6.73 -18.27
N LEU A 18 -24.22 5.91 -17.92
CA LEU A 18 -24.27 4.44 -18.00
C LEU A 18 -25.38 3.85 -17.11
N HIS A 19 -25.66 4.50 -15.99
CA HIS A 19 -26.72 4.09 -15.07
C HIS A 19 -28.04 4.86 -15.28
N HIS A 20 -28.23 5.49 -16.45
CA HIS A 20 -29.46 6.21 -16.82
C HIS A 20 -29.89 7.28 -15.79
N GLY A 21 -28.92 7.99 -15.19
CA GLY A 21 -29.20 8.99 -14.16
C GLY A 21 -29.36 8.43 -12.74
N ASN A 22 -29.24 7.11 -12.55
CA ASN A 22 -29.33 6.49 -11.24
C ASN A 22 -28.01 6.65 -10.46
N ALA A 23 -27.92 7.74 -9.71
CA ALA A 23 -26.76 8.06 -8.89
C ALA A 23 -26.48 7.02 -7.79
N ALA A 24 -27.52 6.40 -7.22
CA ALA A 24 -27.35 5.40 -6.16
C ALA A 24 -26.60 4.17 -6.69
N GLU A 25 -26.89 3.75 -7.93
CA GLU A 25 -26.21 2.61 -8.55
C GLU A 25 -24.75 2.96 -8.91
N ALA A 26 -24.52 4.15 -9.47
CA ALA A 26 -23.16 4.65 -9.72
C ALA A 26 -22.32 4.76 -8.44
N MET A 27 -22.92 5.21 -7.34
CA MET A 27 -22.27 5.28 -6.03
C MET A 27 -21.93 3.89 -5.46
N LYS A 28 -22.77 2.88 -5.67
CA LYS A 28 -22.48 1.49 -5.27
C LYS A 28 -21.24 0.96 -5.99
N VAL A 29 -21.14 1.19 -7.30
CA VAL A 29 -19.96 0.79 -8.08
C VAL A 29 -18.69 1.45 -7.53
N LEU A 30 -18.71 2.75 -7.26
CA LEU A 30 -17.58 3.45 -6.65
C LEU A 30 -17.26 2.92 -5.25
N SER A 31 -18.27 2.64 -4.43
CA SER A 31 -18.10 2.06 -3.09
C SER A 31 -17.42 0.70 -3.15
N ALA A 32 -17.75 -0.15 -4.13
CA ALA A 32 -17.07 -1.41 -4.37
C ALA A 32 -15.59 -1.20 -4.73
N GLN A 33 -15.25 -0.20 -5.55
CA GLN A 33 -13.86 0.13 -5.88
C GLN A 33 -13.08 0.58 -4.63
N PHE A 34 -13.68 1.39 -3.76
CA PHE A 34 -13.06 1.77 -2.48
C PHE A 34 -12.83 0.55 -1.57
N ALA A 35 -13.78 -0.40 -1.52
CA ALA A 35 -13.62 -1.64 -0.77
C ALA A 35 -12.44 -2.48 -1.28
N VAL A 36 -12.22 -2.53 -2.60
CA VAL A 36 -11.05 -3.19 -3.19
C VAL A 36 -9.74 -2.52 -2.75
N ILE A 37 -9.65 -1.19 -2.78
CA ILE A 37 -8.46 -0.44 -2.32
C ILE A 37 -8.22 -0.71 -0.82
N GLN A 38 -9.28 -0.73 -0.02
CA GLN A 38 -9.22 -1.02 1.42
C GLN A 38 -8.69 -2.44 1.69
N SER A 39 -9.22 -3.44 0.98
CA SER A 39 -8.79 -4.84 1.11
C SER A 39 -7.31 -5.00 0.76
N ARG A 40 -6.86 -4.40 -0.35
CA ARG A 40 -5.44 -4.41 -0.74
C ARG A 40 -4.53 -3.73 0.29
N THR A 41 -4.99 -2.63 0.88
CA THR A 41 -4.28 -1.93 1.95
C THR A 41 -4.13 -2.81 3.20
N GLN A 42 -5.16 -3.56 3.58
CA GLN A 42 -5.09 -4.51 4.70
C GLN A 42 -4.08 -5.63 4.44
N LEU A 43 -4.02 -6.17 3.22
CA LEU A 43 -3.02 -7.18 2.87
C LEU A 43 -1.59 -6.64 3.04
N LEU A 44 -1.33 -5.41 2.59
CA LEU A 44 -0.03 -4.76 2.79
C LEU A 44 0.32 -4.57 4.27
N LEU A 45 -0.65 -4.18 5.10
CA LEU A 45 -0.47 -4.04 6.54
C LEU A 45 -0.15 -5.38 7.21
N THR A 46 -0.83 -6.46 6.81
CA THR A 46 -0.56 -7.82 7.29
C THR A 46 0.86 -8.27 6.92
N LEU A 47 1.28 -8.06 5.68
CA LEU A 47 2.65 -8.39 5.24
C LEU A 47 3.71 -7.60 6.02
N ALA A 48 3.48 -6.30 6.23
CA ALA A 48 4.39 -5.47 7.02
C ALA A 48 4.46 -5.95 8.48
N THR A 49 3.31 -6.30 9.07
CA THR A 49 3.23 -6.84 10.44
C THR A 49 4.00 -8.14 10.56
N LEU A 50 3.82 -9.09 9.63
CA LEU A 50 4.56 -10.34 9.59
C LEU A 50 6.07 -10.12 9.44
N THR A 51 6.46 -9.16 8.61
CA THR A 51 7.88 -8.83 8.43
C THR A 51 8.49 -8.30 9.73
N LEU A 52 7.79 -7.40 10.42
CA LEU A 52 8.23 -6.86 11.71
C LEU A 52 8.30 -7.94 12.80
N THR A 53 7.35 -8.86 12.86
CA THR A 53 7.36 -9.92 13.88
C THR A 53 8.47 -10.94 13.63
N ILE A 54 8.66 -11.39 12.38
CA ILE A 54 9.76 -12.30 12.02
C ILE A 54 11.10 -11.62 12.34
N THR A 55 11.27 -10.36 11.93
CA THR A 55 12.47 -9.58 12.25
C THR A 55 12.66 -9.39 13.74
N GLY A 56 11.59 -9.30 14.54
CA GLY A 56 11.68 -9.22 15.99
C GLY A 56 12.39 -10.43 16.62
N PHE A 57 12.21 -11.62 16.05
CA PHE A 57 12.84 -12.85 16.53
C PHE A 57 14.22 -13.11 15.91
N SER A 58 14.38 -12.91 14.59
CA SER A 58 15.61 -13.24 13.86
C SER A 58 16.57 -12.06 13.69
N GLY A 59 16.06 -10.83 13.81
CA GLY A 59 16.75 -9.59 13.49
C GLY A 59 18.05 -9.36 14.26
N PRO A 60 18.13 -9.60 15.58
CA PRO A 60 19.39 -9.44 16.31
C PRO A 60 20.51 -10.31 15.73
N ARG A 61 20.23 -11.58 15.41
CA ARG A 61 21.25 -12.48 14.84
C ARG A 61 21.71 -12.03 13.46
N ILE A 62 20.76 -11.59 12.62
CA ILE A 62 21.05 -11.04 11.29
C ILE A 62 21.88 -9.75 11.39
N ALA A 63 21.56 -8.87 12.34
CA ALA A 63 22.29 -7.62 12.56
C ALA A 63 23.73 -7.85 13.05
N HIS A 64 23.98 -8.97 13.75
CA HIS A 64 25.30 -9.32 14.27
C HIS A 64 26.19 -10.09 13.28
N SER A 65 25.66 -10.60 12.15
CA SER A 65 26.47 -11.39 11.21
C SER A 65 27.42 -10.56 10.34
N GLY A 66 27.08 -9.30 10.09
CA GLY A 66 27.93 -8.44 9.28
C GLY A 66 27.40 -7.02 9.11
N ALA A 67 28.31 -6.09 8.79
CA ALA A 67 27.97 -4.67 8.62
C ALA A 67 26.93 -4.46 7.49
N PHE A 68 27.06 -5.18 6.37
CA PHE A 68 26.08 -5.10 5.28
C PHE A 68 24.68 -5.55 5.72
N ALA A 69 24.57 -6.73 6.34
CA ALA A 69 23.30 -7.26 6.84
C ALA A 69 22.67 -6.29 7.86
N ARG A 70 23.47 -5.69 8.74
CA ARG A 70 23.00 -4.68 9.70
C ARG A 70 22.39 -3.45 9.04
N TYR A 71 23.09 -2.85 8.06
CA TYR A 71 22.60 -1.64 7.40
C TYR A 71 21.42 -1.92 6.48
N ALA A 72 21.45 -3.03 5.73
CA ALA A 72 20.33 -3.44 4.89
C ALA A 72 19.09 -3.76 5.73
N LEU A 73 19.25 -4.43 6.88
CA LEU A 73 18.15 -4.75 7.79
C LEU A 73 17.54 -3.50 8.42
N SER A 74 18.38 -2.63 9.01
CA SER A 74 17.90 -1.41 9.67
C SER A 74 17.27 -0.42 8.69
N GLY A 75 17.88 -0.23 7.51
CA GLY A 75 17.32 0.60 6.43
C GLY A 75 16.03 0.03 5.87
N GLY A 76 15.99 -1.27 5.58
CA GLY A 76 14.81 -1.96 5.09
C GLY A 76 13.63 -1.89 6.08
N LEU A 77 13.89 -2.14 7.36
CA LEU A 77 12.87 -2.07 8.41
C LEU A 77 12.38 -0.62 8.61
N GLY A 78 13.27 0.37 8.52
CA GLY A 78 12.91 1.78 8.52
C GLY A 78 11.96 2.14 7.38
N LEU A 79 12.24 1.69 6.16
CA LEU A 79 11.36 1.90 5.01
C LEU A 79 10.00 1.22 5.18
N VAL A 80 9.98 -0.02 5.71
CA VAL A 80 8.73 -0.72 6.02
C VAL A 80 7.90 0.07 7.04
N LEU A 81 8.53 0.58 8.10
CA LEU A 81 7.85 1.37 9.12
C LEU A 81 7.25 2.67 8.55
N VAL A 82 8.01 3.39 7.73
CA VAL A 82 7.51 4.59 7.02
C VAL A 82 6.34 4.23 6.11
N GLY A 83 6.41 3.09 5.39
CA GLY A 83 5.32 2.57 4.58
C GLY A 83 4.05 2.27 5.40
N VAL A 84 4.21 1.65 6.57
CA VAL A 84 3.09 1.38 7.50
C VAL A 84 2.46 2.67 8.01
N VAL A 85 3.26 3.66 8.43
CA VAL A 85 2.74 4.96 8.86
C VAL A 85 1.97 5.64 7.72
N ALA A 86 2.50 5.59 6.50
CA ALA A 86 1.81 6.13 5.32
C ALA A 86 0.50 5.38 5.01
N LEU A 87 0.45 4.06 5.18
CA LEU A 87 -0.78 3.25 5.04
C LEU A 87 -1.86 3.66 6.04
N LEU A 88 -1.48 3.80 7.31
CA LEU A 88 -2.38 4.19 8.39
C LEU A 88 -2.90 5.61 8.21
N TRP A 89 -2.05 6.56 7.79
CA TRP A 89 -2.43 7.95 7.64
C TRP A 89 -3.26 8.23 6.39
N GLY A 90 -2.89 7.62 5.26
CA GLY A 90 -3.53 7.88 3.96
C GLY A 90 -4.75 6.99 3.71
N SER A 91 -4.56 5.67 3.75
CA SER A 91 -5.53 4.72 3.21
C SER A 91 -6.59 4.31 4.23
N LEU A 92 -6.23 4.19 5.52
CA LEU A 92 -7.17 3.82 6.59
C LEU A 92 -8.00 4.98 7.15
N ARG A 93 -7.69 6.25 6.85
CA ARG A 93 -8.57 7.36 7.24
C ARG A 93 -9.87 7.31 6.42
N ILE A 94 -10.91 6.71 6.99
CA ILE A 94 -12.25 6.72 6.43
C ILE A 94 -12.84 8.12 6.64
N ARG A 95 -12.69 9.00 5.64
CA ARG A 95 -13.64 10.11 5.47
C ARG A 95 -14.95 9.50 5.00
N TRP A 96 -16.01 9.67 5.78
CA TRP A 96 -17.30 9.05 5.52
C TRP A 96 -17.93 9.60 4.23
N LEU A 97 -18.14 8.70 3.26
CA LEU A 97 -18.81 8.97 2.00
C LEU A 97 -20.23 9.51 2.17
N THR A 98 -20.83 9.29 3.35
CA THR A 98 -22.16 9.79 3.72
C THR A 98 -22.25 11.31 3.78
N GLN A 99 -21.12 12.03 3.86
CA GLN A 99 -21.10 13.49 3.85
C GLN A 99 -21.44 14.11 2.48
N TYR A 100 -21.47 13.30 1.41
CA TYR A 100 -21.77 13.78 0.05
C TYR A 100 -23.21 13.52 -0.40
N ILE A 101 -24.05 12.91 0.47
CA ILE A 101 -25.42 12.49 0.11
C ILE A 101 -26.38 13.68 -0.09
N ASP A 102 -26.07 14.86 0.46
CA ASP A 102 -26.90 16.07 0.31
C ASP A 102 -26.49 16.97 -0.88
N ALA A 103 -25.41 16.65 -1.61
CA ALA A 103 -24.95 17.44 -2.76
C ALA A 103 -25.51 16.90 -4.08
N ASP A 104 -25.62 17.79 -5.08
CA ASP A 104 -25.86 17.46 -6.48
C ASP A 104 -25.16 16.12 -6.88
N PRO A 105 -25.91 15.11 -7.33
CA PRO A 105 -25.37 13.77 -7.57
C PRO A 105 -24.15 13.75 -8.49
N ALA A 106 -24.07 14.66 -9.46
CA ALA A 106 -22.91 14.77 -10.34
C ALA A 106 -21.66 15.28 -9.60
N GLN A 107 -21.84 16.22 -8.67
CA GLN A 107 -20.76 16.74 -7.82
C GLN A 107 -20.32 15.72 -6.79
N ALA A 108 -21.25 14.97 -6.19
CA ALA A 108 -20.95 13.87 -5.27
C ALA A 108 -20.10 12.79 -5.96
N LEU A 109 -20.51 12.33 -7.15
CA LEU A 109 -19.74 11.36 -7.94
C LEU A 109 -18.34 11.88 -8.31
N THR A 110 -18.25 13.15 -8.70
CA THR A 110 -16.95 13.79 -9.03
C THR A 110 -16.02 13.82 -7.82
N ALA A 111 -16.53 14.22 -6.64
CA ALA A 111 -15.75 14.23 -5.40
C ALA A 111 -15.30 12.82 -4.99
N MET A 112 -16.19 11.82 -5.13
CA MET A 112 -15.85 10.41 -4.87
C MET A 112 -14.75 9.92 -5.81
N ILE A 113 -14.83 10.21 -7.11
CA ILE A 113 -13.82 9.80 -8.09
C ILE A 113 -12.47 10.49 -7.82
N ALA A 114 -12.48 11.80 -7.53
CA ALA A 114 -11.27 12.52 -7.15
C ALA A 114 -10.61 11.91 -5.90
N GLN A 115 -11.41 11.57 -4.90
CA GLN A 115 -10.90 10.93 -3.69
C GLN A 115 -10.37 9.51 -3.95
N ARG A 116 -11.03 8.72 -4.81
CA ARG A 116 -10.53 7.41 -5.25
C ARG A 116 -9.16 7.56 -5.90
N ASN A 117 -9.01 8.49 -6.85
CA ASN A 117 -7.75 8.71 -7.57
C ASN A 117 -6.62 9.10 -6.61
N HIS A 118 -6.91 9.97 -5.64
CA HIS A 118 -5.95 10.33 -4.61
C HIS A 118 -5.51 9.11 -3.76
N ARG A 119 -6.45 8.28 -3.33
CA ARG A 119 -6.14 7.05 -2.58
C ARG A 119 -5.32 6.05 -3.41
N THR A 120 -5.65 5.89 -4.68
CA THR A 120 -4.89 5.02 -5.60
C THR A 120 -3.45 5.50 -5.78
N ALA A 121 -3.24 6.82 -5.91
CA ALA A 121 -1.90 7.38 -6.00
C ALA A 121 -1.09 7.14 -4.71
N TRP A 122 -1.70 7.38 -3.54
CA TRP A 122 -1.06 7.08 -2.25
C TRP A 122 -0.74 5.60 -2.09
N PHE A 123 -1.64 4.71 -2.52
CA PHE A 123 -1.40 3.27 -2.52
C PHE A 123 -0.17 2.91 -3.35
N GLY A 124 0.05 3.55 -4.49
CA GLY A 124 1.26 3.38 -5.29
C GLY A 124 2.53 3.72 -4.53
N VAL A 125 2.56 4.87 -3.84
CA VAL A 125 3.70 5.29 -3.02
C VAL A 125 3.95 4.32 -1.85
N GLN A 126 2.88 3.91 -1.16
CA GLN A 126 2.95 2.95 -0.05
C GLN A 126 3.50 1.60 -0.52
N LEU A 127 3.05 1.13 -1.69
CA LEU A 127 3.52 -0.10 -2.30
C LEU A 127 5.00 -0.04 -2.62
N VAL A 128 5.48 1.05 -3.24
CA VAL A 128 6.90 1.23 -3.56
C VAL A 128 7.76 1.22 -2.29
N LEU A 129 7.34 1.94 -1.24
CA LEU A 129 8.04 1.97 0.05
C LEU A 129 8.14 0.57 0.68
N LEU A 130 7.02 -0.16 0.73
CA LEU A 130 6.99 -1.50 1.32
C LEU A 130 7.80 -2.49 0.52
N VAL A 131 7.67 -2.50 -0.81
CA VAL A 131 8.43 -3.42 -1.67
C VAL A 131 9.94 -3.14 -1.57
N SER A 132 10.34 -1.87 -1.55
CA SER A 132 11.75 -1.48 -1.41
C SER A 132 12.31 -1.89 -0.05
N GLY A 133 11.55 -1.65 1.02
CA GLY A 133 11.93 -2.05 2.38
C GLY A 133 12.01 -3.58 2.54
N LEU A 134 11.06 -4.31 1.96
CA LEU A 134 11.04 -5.77 1.99
C LEU A 134 12.18 -6.38 1.17
N ALA A 135 12.51 -5.79 0.02
CA ALA A 135 13.66 -6.21 -0.78
C ALA A 135 14.98 -6.03 -0.01
N ALA A 136 15.17 -4.90 0.67
CA ALA A 136 16.33 -4.66 1.52
C ALA A 136 16.40 -5.64 2.71
N TYR A 137 15.25 -5.93 3.34
CA TYR A 137 15.16 -6.96 4.37
C TYR A 137 15.59 -8.35 3.85
N VAL A 138 15.06 -8.77 2.69
CA VAL A 138 15.42 -10.06 2.08
C VAL A 138 16.91 -10.10 1.72
N ALA A 139 17.49 -9.01 1.21
CA ALA A 139 18.92 -8.94 0.94
C ALA A 139 19.77 -9.13 2.21
N ALA A 140 19.33 -8.58 3.36
CA ALA A 140 19.98 -8.78 4.65
C ALA A 140 19.92 -10.25 5.10
N VAL A 141 18.77 -10.90 4.93
CA VAL A 141 18.59 -12.33 5.24
C VAL A 141 19.48 -13.20 4.37
N ILE A 142 19.56 -12.93 3.07
CA ILE A 142 20.44 -13.68 2.15
C ILE A 142 21.91 -13.51 2.55
N ALA A 143 22.34 -12.29 2.86
CA ALA A 143 23.71 -12.03 3.31
C ALA A 143 24.04 -12.78 4.62
N TYR A 144 23.09 -12.83 5.56
CA TYR A 144 23.22 -13.61 6.79
C TYR A 144 23.39 -15.11 6.51
N LEU A 145 22.57 -15.68 5.61
CA LEU A 145 22.66 -17.11 5.26
C LEU A 145 23.99 -17.46 4.59
N LEU A 146 24.44 -16.65 3.63
CA LEU A 146 25.71 -16.86 2.94
C LEU A 146 26.92 -16.77 3.89
N GLN A 147 26.86 -15.91 4.91
CA GLN A 147 27.89 -15.82 5.95
C GLN A 147 27.82 -17.00 6.94
N GLY A 148 26.61 -17.46 7.27
CA GLY A 148 26.39 -18.66 8.08
C GLY A 148 27.03 -19.89 7.45
N ASP A 149 26.83 -20.10 6.14
CA ASP A 149 27.40 -21.22 5.39
C ASP A 149 28.94 -21.14 5.34
N ALA A 150 29.51 -19.93 5.21
CA ALA A 150 30.96 -19.74 5.22
C ALA A 150 31.59 -20.14 6.57
N SER A 151 30.91 -19.86 7.69
CA SER A 151 31.38 -20.21 9.04
C SER A 151 31.24 -21.70 9.41
N GLY A 152 30.43 -22.46 8.68
CA GLY A 152 30.24 -23.91 8.85
C GLY A 152 31.25 -24.79 8.11
N SER A 153 32.21 -24.22 7.38
CA SER A 153 33.10 -24.93 6.47
C SER A 153 34.52 -25.22 7.00
N LEU A 154 34.75 -25.09 8.32
CA LEU A 154 35.98 -25.59 8.95
C LEU A 154 35.75 -26.96 9.59
N PRO A 155 36.17 -28.07 8.94
CA PRO A 155 36.37 -29.33 9.64
C PRO A 155 37.64 -29.19 10.50
N GLY A 156 37.47 -29.26 11.81
CA GLY A 156 38.53 -29.48 12.80
C GLY A 156 38.16 -30.68 13.63
#